data_AF-R9AYB7-F1
#
_entry.id   AF-R9AYB7-F1
#
_cell.length_a   1.000
_cell.length_b   1.000
_cell.length_c   1.000
_cell.angle_alpha   90.00
_cell.angle_beta   90.00
_cell.angle_gamma   90.00
#
_symmetry.space_group_name_H-M   'P 1'
#
loop_
_entity.id
_entity.type
_entity.pdbx_description
1 polymer ?
#
loop_
_entity_poly.entity_id
_entity_poly.type
_entity_poly.pdbx_seq_one_letter_code
_entity_poly.pdbx_strand_id
1 'polypeptide(L)' 'MKWYPMVKVAAELGICVNTFKKHYLAKYPPERVFVNRKEWTEATLNLMKSDKNIGSAA' A
#
# COMPACT_ATOMS: atom_id res chain seq x y z
N MET A 1 -8.27 15.24 3.94
CA MET A 1 -7.85 14.09 3.11
C MET A 1 -6.44 13.70 3.52
N LYS A 2 -6.22 12.50 4.08
CA LYS A 2 -4.90 12.04 4.51
C LYS A 2 -4.27 11.21 3.39
N TRP A 3 -3.05 11.57 3.02
CA TRP A 3 -2.24 10.84 2.04
C TRP A 3 -1.22 10.00 2.78
N TYR A 4 -1.15 8.72 2.41
CA TYR A 4 -0.26 7.75 3.02
C TYR A 4 0.85 7.41 2.03
N PRO A 5 2.12 7.75 2.33
CA PRO A 5 3.23 7.32 1.50
C PRO A 5 3.42 5.81 1.61
N MET A 6 4.09 5.24 0.62
CA MET A 6 4.29 3.78 0.50
C MET A 6 4.80 3.10 1.78
N VAL A 7 5.72 3.76 2.49
CA VAL A 7 6.29 3.24 3.74
C VAL A 7 5.23 3.12 4.83
N LYS A 8 4.34 4.12 4.95
CA LYS A 8 3.22 4.07 5.89
C LYS A 8 2.20 3.02 5.49
N VAL A 9 1.86 2.93 4.20
CA VAL A 9 0.94 1.90 3.71
C VAL A 9 1.45 0.50 4.06
N ALA A 10 2.72 0.22 3.77
CA ALA A 10 3.33 -1.06 4.07
C ALA A 10 3.36 -1.35 5.59
N ALA A 11 3.71 -0.36 6.41
CA ALA A 11 3.70 -0.49 7.88
C ALA A 11 2.30 -0.76 8.43
N GLU A 12 1.28 -0.07 7.93
CA GLU A 12 -0.13 -0.27 8.30
C GLU A 12 -0.67 -1.65 7.88
N LEU A 13 -0.10 -2.23 6.83
CA LEU A 13 -0.41 -3.56 6.34
C LEU A 13 0.45 -4.66 7.00
N GLY A 14 1.40 -4.30 7.86
CA GLY A 14 2.29 -5.25 8.53
C GLY A 14 3.28 -5.96 7.59
N ILE A 15 3.56 -5.39 6.42
CA ILE A 15 4.47 -5.99 5.42
C ILE A 15 5.65 -5.06 5.11
N CYS A 16 6.72 -5.64 4.58
CA CYS A 16 7.85 -4.86 4.11
C CYS A 16 7.50 -4.07 2.84
N VAL A 17 8.08 -2.88 2.69
CA VAL A 17 7.89 -2.01 1.50
C VAL A 17 8.26 -2.72 0.20
N ASN A 18 9.29 -3.59 0.22
CA ASN A 18 9.68 -4.37 -0.95
C ASN A 18 8.63 -5.41 -1.35
N THR A 19 8.03 -6.09 -0.36
CA THR A 19 6.90 -7.01 -0.60
C THR A 19 5.72 -6.26 -1.19
N PHE A 20 5.42 -5.07 -0.63
CA PHE A 20 4.39 -4.18 -1.16
C PHE A 20 4.70 -3.75 -2.61
N LYS A 21 5.93 -3.33 -2.90
CA LYS A 21 6.38 -2.98 -4.26
C LYS A 21 6.24 -4.12 -5.26
N LYS A 22 6.60 -5.34 -4.86
CA LYS A 22 6.67 -6.50 -5.76
C LYS A 22 5.30 -7.10 -6.06
N HIS A 23 4.44 -7.23 -5.04
CA HIS A 23 3.19 -7.98 -5.15
C HIS A 23 1.95 -7.10 -5.20
N TYR A 24 1.98 -5.94 -4.53
CA TYR A 24 0.77 -5.15 -4.29
C TYR A 24 0.74 -3.81 -5.02
N LEU A 25 1.88 -3.29 -5.49
CA LEU A 25 1.94 -2.05 -6.28
C LEU A 25 1.17 -2.18 -7.61
N ALA A 26 1.24 -3.35 -8.25
CA ALA A 26 0.50 -3.61 -9.49
C ALA A 26 -1.00 -3.80 -9.23
N LYS A 27 -1.37 -4.41 -8.10
CA LYS A 27 -2.77 -4.64 -7.68
C LYS A 27 -3.45 -3.36 -7.22
N TYR A 28 -2.70 -2.49 -6.55
CA TYR A 28 -3.19 -1.22 -6.00
C TYR A 28 -2.31 -0.06 -6.48
N PRO A 29 -2.58 0.48 -7.67
CA PRO A 29 -1.81 1.60 -8.18
C PRO A 29 -1.93 2.81 -7.25
N PRO A 30 -0.86 3.61 -7.11
CA PRO A 30 -0.90 4.85 -6.34
C PRO A 30 -1.82 5.86 -7.01
N GLU A 31 -2.70 6.48 -6.22
CA GLU A 31 -3.57 7.57 -6.68
C GLU A 31 -2.77 8.84 -6.97
N ARG A 32 -1.67 9.03 -6.25
CA ARG A 32 -0.79 10.19 -6.44
C ARG A 32 0.65 9.74 -6.64
N VAL A 33 1.19 10.11 -7.79
CA VAL A 33 2.59 9.87 -8.14
C VAL A 33 3.30 11.20 -8.30
N PHE A 34 4.21 11.47 -7.38
CA PHE A 34 5.28 12.43 -7.56
C PHE A 34 6.51 11.72 -8.11
N VAL A 35 7.42 12.48 -8.72
CA VAL A 35 8.67 12.01 -9.32
C VAL A 35 9.34 10.88 -8.52
N ASN A 36 9.44 11.02 -7.20
CA ASN A 36 10.01 10.00 -6.30
C ASN A 36 9.05 9.46 -5.22
N ARG A 37 7.80 9.92 -5.15
CA ARG A 37 6.88 9.53 -4.06
C ARG A 37 5.56 9.03 -4.60
N LYS A 38 5.09 7.93 -4.03
CA LYS A 38 3.80 7.32 -4.34
C LYS A 38 2.96 7.41 -3.08
N GLU A 39 1.73 7.91 -3.21
CA GLU A 39 0.81 8.10 -2.10
C GLU A 39 -0.56 7.50 -2.41
N TRP A 40 -1.19 7.00 -1.35
CA TRP A 40 -2.52 6.37 -1.36
C TRP A 40 -3.45 7.11 -0.41
N THR A 41 -4.75 7.06 -0.66
CA THR A 41 -5.74 7.59 0.27
C THR A 41 -6.07 6.59 1.37
N GLU A 42 -6.72 7.09 2.43
CA GLU A 42 -7.26 6.26 3.52
C GLU A 42 -8.26 5.20 3.02
N ALA A 43 -9.04 5.52 1.98
CA ALA A 43 -10.00 4.58 1.39
C ALA A 43 -9.29 3.38 0.76
N THR A 44 -8.26 3.65 -0.04
CA THR A 44 -7.44 2.60 -0.66
C THR A 44 -6.68 1.78 0.40
N LEU A 45 -6.20 2.43 1.47
CA LEU A 45 -5.56 1.73 2.60
C LEU A 45 -6.54 0.81 3.35
N ASN A 46 -7.79 1.24 3.57
CA ASN A 46 -8.82 0.41 4.18
C ASN A 46 -9.25 -0.77 3.28
N LEU A 47 -9.29 -0.57 1.96
CA LEU A 47 -9.50 -1.65 1.00
C LEU A 47 -8.39 -2.70 1.07
N MET A 48 -7.13 -2.25 1.10
CA MET A 48 -5.97 -3.14 1.27
C MET A 48 -6.03 -3.91 2.59
N LYS A 49 -6.34 -3.23 3.71
CA LYS A 49 -6.48 -3.88 5.02
C LYS A 49 -7.59 -4.93 5.08
N SER A 50 -8.66 -4.72 4.31
CA SER A 50 -9.79 -5.65 4.22
C SER A 50 -9.50 -6.86 3.33
N ASP A 51 -8.45 -6.79 2.50
CA ASP A 51 -8.01 -7.88 1.64
C ASP A 51 -7.28 -8.92 2.50
N LYS A 52 -7.98 -10.04 2.81
CA LYS A 52 -7.47 -11.16 3.63
C LYS A 52 -6.20 -11.84 3.08
N ASN A 53 -5.73 -11.42 1.90
CA ASN A 53 -4.54 -11.96 1.24
C ASN A 53 -3.28 -11.10 1.47
N ILE A 54 -3.38 -9.97 2.18
CA ILE A 54 -2.21 -9.16 2.52
C ILE A 54 -1.53 -9.72 3.77
N GLY A 55 -0.28 -10.17 3.62
CA GLY A 55 0.53 -10.68 4.73
C GLY A 55 0.30 -12.14 5.11
N SER A 56 -0.61 -12.86 4.42
CA SER A 56 -0.69 -14.32 4.54
C SER A 56 0.49 -14.95 3.79
N ALA A 57 1.64 -14.99 4.45
CA ALA A 57 2.67 -15.95 4.11
C ALA A 57 2.06 -17.35 4.24
N ALA A 58 1.85 -18.01 3.10
CA ALA A 58 1.63 -19.45 3.05
C ALA A 58 2.90 -20.17 3.53
#